data_AF-A0A3P6T2S8-F1
#
_entry.id   AF-A0A3P6T2S8-F1
#
_cell.length_a   1.000
_cell.length_b   1.000
_cell.length_c   1.000
_cell.angle_alpha   90.00
_cell.angle_beta   90.00
_cell.angle_gamma   90.00
#
_symmetry.space_group_name_H-M   'P 1'
#
loop_
_entity.id
_entity.type
_entity.pdbx_description
1 polymer ?
#
loop_
_entity_poly.entity_id
_entity_poly.type
_entity_poly.pdbx_seq_one_letter_code
_entity_poly.pdbx_strand_id
1 'polypeptide(L)'
;MTDECSVNVTDDEIISSRLATKEYWIEHYERELKNFEEFGDEGEIWFGRIAENHLVKYVSENEQLPKSCKLIDFGCGNGSLLRALRQKGYSYLCGVDYSEEAVLLARKLTEKQCTENNIQIDFRAADLLSETVNLGKFDAVLDKGTWDALSLSVDRKCRLRKYKANICKTLKPCGLFIICSCNYVRDELEEQFSCEELRFLEEVPSKNIFQYGGQKGSTTTCIVFQRT
;
A
#
# COMPACT_ATOMS: atom_id res chain seq x y z
N MET A 1 -22.41 -27.63 -31.13
CA MET A 1 -21.07 -28.17 -30.82
C MET A 1 -20.12 -27.00 -30.85
N THR A 2 -19.43 -26.81 -29.73
CA THR A 2 -18.38 -25.84 -29.39
C THR A 2 -17.29 -25.78 -30.48
N ASP A 3 -16.90 -24.62 -30.98
CA ASP A 3 -16.14 -23.51 -30.34
C ASP A 3 -14.65 -23.86 -30.25
N GLU A 4 -13.85 -23.32 -31.18
CA GLU A 4 -12.40 -23.20 -31.09
C GLU A 4 -12.01 -21.82 -31.64
N CYS A 5 -12.04 -20.82 -30.76
CA CYS A 5 -11.33 -19.57 -30.98
C CYS A 5 -9.97 -19.72 -30.28
N SER A 6 -8.97 -20.13 -31.04
CA SER A 6 -7.58 -20.19 -30.59
C SER A 6 -7.06 -18.77 -30.35
N VAL A 7 -6.92 -18.41 -29.09
CA VAL A 7 -6.29 -17.15 -28.67
C VAL A 7 -4.78 -17.35 -28.82
N ASN A 8 -4.19 -16.73 -29.83
CA ASN A 8 -2.75 -16.60 -29.96
C ASN A 8 -2.24 -15.63 -28.88
N VAL A 9 -1.83 -16.20 -27.75
CA VAL A 9 -1.07 -15.51 -26.70
C VAL A 9 0.35 -15.30 -27.25
N THR A 10 0.73 -14.06 -27.50
CA THR A 10 2.10 -13.71 -27.88
C THR A 10 3.03 -13.91 -26.69
N ASP A 11 4.25 -14.41 -26.92
CA ASP A 11 5.27 -14.75 -25.89
C ASP A 11 5.63 -13.60 -24.91
N ASP A 12 5.18 -12.37 -25.17
CA ASP A 12 5.31 -11.22 -24.27
C ASP A 12 4.34 -11.26 -23.05
N GLU A 13 3.35 -12.17 -23.02
CA GLU A 13 2.33 -12.24 -21.94
C GLU A 13 2.69 -13.18 -20.76
N ILE A 14 3.85 -13.86 -20.77
CA ILE A 14 4.23 -14.81 -19.70
C ILE A 14 5.62 -14.49 -19.15
N ILE A 15 5.79 -13.28 -18.63
CA ILE A 15 6.68 -13.07 -17.49
C ILE A 15 5.80 -12.63 -16.32
N SER A 16 5.12 -13.61 -15.72
CA SER A 16 4.60 -13.44 -14.36
C SER A 16 5.79 -13.13 -13.46
N SER A 17 6.01 -11.85 -13.17
CA SER A 17 6.98 -11.43 -12.16
C SER A 17 6.71 -12.23 -10.89
N ARG A 18 7.75 -12.81 -10.27
CA ARG A 18 7.57 -13.56 -9.00
C ARG A 18 6.84 -12.72 -7.95
N LEU A 19 7.02 -11.39 -8.01
CA LEU A 19 6.33 -10.38 -7.19
C LEU A 19 4.80 -10.39 -7.34
N ALA A 20 4.24 -11.02 -8.39
CA ALA A 20 2.81 -11.16 -8.59
C ALA A 20 2.17 -12.28 -7.75
N THR A 21 2.99 -13.19 -7.23
CA THR A 21 2.54 -14.44 -6.58
C THR A 21 2.42 -14.26 -5.07
N LYS A 22 1.42 -14.92 -4.48
CA LYS A 22 1.22 -14.87 -3.02
C LYS A 22 2.40 -15.52 -2.30
N GLU A 23 2.86 -16.63 -2.87
CA GLU A 23 3.93 -17.50 -2.40
C GLU A 23 5.24 -16.74 -2.26
N TYR A 24 5.60 -15.90 -3.25
CA TYR A 24 6.81 -15.09 -3.16
C TYR A 24 6.84 -14.21 -1.90
N TRP A 25 5.73 -13.52 -1.61
CA TRP A 25 5.67 -12.60 -0.47
C TRP A 25 5.64 -13.33 0.87
N ILE A 26 4.97 -14.48 0.94
CA ILE A 26 5.01 -15.34 2.14
C ILE A 26 6.46 -15.77 2.39
N GLU A 27 7.13 -16.36 1.38
CA GLU A 27 8.52 -16.79 1.50
C GLU A 27 9.47 -15.61 1.80
N HIS A 28 9.17 -14.41 1.28
CA HIS A 28 9.93 -13.20 1.57
C HIS A 28 9.81 -12.83 3.05
N TYR A 29 8.61 -12.72 3.59
CA TYR A 29 8.41 -12.35 4.99
C TYR A 29 8.78 -13.46 5.98
N GLU A 30 8.71 -14.73 5.60
CA GLU A 30 9.33 -15.83 6.38
C GLU A 30 10.83 -15.60 6.57
N ARG A 31 11.54 -15.24 5.49
CA ARG A 31 12.98 -14.93 5.56
C ARG A 31 13.26 -13.66 6.35
N GLU A 32 12.49 -12.59 6.15
CA GLU A 32 12.67 -11.35 6.91
C GLU A 32 12.43 -11.55 8.41
N LEU A 33 11.38 -12.28 8.78
CA LEU A 33 11.09 -12.62 10.17
C LEU A 33 12.25 -13.40 10.80
N LYS A 34 12.76 -14.43 10.10
CA LYS A 34 13.93 -15.19 10.56
C LYS A 34 15.16 -14.30 10.72
N ASN A 35 15.45 -13.43 9.74
CA ASN A 35 16.57 -12.51 9.80
C ASN A 35 16.44 -11.52 10.96
N PHE A 36 15.23 -11.04 11.25
CA PHE A 36 14.97 -10.19 12.40
C PHE A 36 15.23 -10.92 13.72
N GLU A 37 14.78 -12.17 13.85
CA GLU A 37 14.97 -12.94 15.08
C GLU A 37 16.43 -13.34 15.32
N GLU A 38 17.16 -13.69 14.26
CA GLU A 38 18.57 -14.11 14.36
C GLU A 38 19.54 -12.93 14.44
N PHE A 39 19.29 -11.86 13.69
CA PHE A 39 20.27 -10.77 13.48
C PHE A 39 19.74 -9.38 13.81
N GLY A 40 18.44 -9.24 14.10
CA GLY A 40 17.82 -7.94 14.38
C GLY A 40 17.63 -7.06 13.14
N ASP A 41 17.75 -7.63 11.94
CA ASP A 41 17.50 -6.97 10.65
C ASP A 41 16.01 -6.66 10.49
N GLU A 42 15.66 -5.39 10.22
CA GLU A 42 14.25 -4.97 10.11
C GLU A 42 13.59 -5.31 8.78
N GLY A 43 14.37 -5.84 7.83
CA GLY A 43 13.91 -6.15 6.48
C GLY A 43 13.85 -4.93 5.57
N GLU A 44 13.33 -5.14 4.38
CA GLU A 44 13.27 -4.19 3.30
C GLU A 44 12.12 -3.19 3.48
N ILE A 45 12.41 -1.92 3.17
CA ILE A 45 11.37 -0.90 3.00
C ILE A 45 11.14 -0.75 1.50
N TRP A 46 10.10 -1.42 1.02
CA TRP A 46 9.70 -1.38 -0.38
C TRP A 46 9.43 0.05 -0.86
N PHE A 47 9.97 0.39 -2.03
CA PHE A 47 10.05 1.74 -2.62
C PHE A 47 10.98 2.72 -1.89
N GLY A 48 11.70 2.23 -0.89
CA GLY A 48 12.72 2.96 -0.15
C GLY A 48 12.15 4.00 0.82
N ARG A 49 13.05 4.49 1.69
CA ARG A 49 12.73 5.48 2.72
C ARG A 49 12.32 6.84 2.14
N ILE A 50 12.67 7.15 0.90
CA ILE A 50 12.30 8.42 0.26
C ILE A 50 10.78 8.46 0.05
N ALA A 51 10.20 7.42 -0.55
CA ALA A 51 8.75 7.33 -0.77
C ALA A 51 7.99 7.31 0.56
N GLU A 52 8.46 6.53 1.53
CA GLU A 52 7.89 6.48 2.88
C GLU A 52 7.91 7.88 3.54
N ASN A 53 9.05 8.56 3.56
CA ASN A 53 9.17 9.88 4.19
C ASN A 53 8.29 10.93 3.50
N HIS A 54 8.14 10.87 2.18
CA HIS A 54 7.23 11.74 1.44
C HIS A 54 5.78 11.52 1.86
N LEU A 55 5.34 10.26 1.95
CA LEU A 55 4.00 9.93 2.38
C LEU A 55 3.74 10.32 3.84
N VAL A 56 4.66 10.00 4.75
CA VAL A 56 4.59 10.40 6.17
C VAL A 56 4.49 11.91 6.31
N LYS A 57 5.27 12.66 5.52
CA LYS A 57 5.26 14.12 5.52
C LYS A 57 3.91 14.64 5.04
N TYR A 58 3.43 14.20 3.89
CA TYR A 58 2.15 14.62 3.33
C TYR A 58 1.01 14.38 4.33
N VAL A 59 0.91 13.14 4.85
CA VAL A 59 -0.10 12.80 5.88
C VAL A 59 0.03 13.72 7.09
N SER A 60 1.26 13.94 7.57
CA SER A 60 1.50 14.72 8.79
C SER A 60 1.20 16.21 8.69
N GLU A 61 1.28 16.78 7.48
CA GLU A 61 1.04 18.19 7.17
C GLU A 61 -0.37 18.45 6.61
N ASN A 62 -1.15 17.39 6.34
CA ASN A 62 -2.51 17.51 5.81
C ASN A 62 -3.52 17.77 6.94
N GLU A 63 -4.17 18.94 6.91
CA GLU A 63 -5.15 19.37 7.90
C GLU A 63 -6.40 18.48 7.98
N GLN A 64 -6.74 17.75 6.90
CA GLN A 64 -7.84 16.78 6.89
C GLN A 64 -7.50 15.49 7.66
N LEU A 65 -6.23 15.27 8.01
CA LEU A 65 -5.73 14.10 8.73
C LEU A 65 -5.13 14.51 10.09
N PRO A 66 -5.97 14.99 11.04
CA PRO A 66 -5.50 15.30 12.39
C PRO A 66 -4.95 14.05 13.07
N LYS A 67 -4.09 14.19 14.10
CA LYS A 67 -3.43 13.04 14.76
C LYS A 67 -4.37 12.00 15.36
N SER A 68 -5.62 12.38 15.61
CA SER A 68 -6.71 11.52 16.09
C SER A 68 -7.47 10.78 14.97
N CYS A 69 -7.13 10.97 13.70
CA CYS A 69 -7.76 10.25 12.59
C CYS A 69 -7.35 8.78 12.59
N LYS A 70 -8.24 7.92 12.09
CA LYS A 70 -8.00 6.48 11.91
C LYS A 70 -7.35 6.25 10.54
N LEU A 71 -6.12 5.76 10.55
CA LEU A 71 -5.36 5.43 9.35
C LEU A 71 -5.22 3.91 9.21
N ILE A 72 -5.35 3.40 7.99
CA ILE A 72 -5.06 2.00 7.67
C ILE A 72 -4.08 1.90 6.49
N ASP A 73 -3.06 1.06 6.63
CA ASP A 73 -2.08 0.75 5.58
C ASP A 73 -2.41 -0.61 4.95
N PHE A 74 -2.72 -0.61 3.65
CA PHE A 74 -3.06 -1.81 2.88
C PHE A 74 -1.79 -2.46 2.32
N GLY A 75 -1.52 -3.69 2.73
CA GLY A 75 -0.25 -4.39 2.45
C GLY A 75 0.89 -3.76 3.24
N CYS A 76 0.73 -3.73 4.57
CA CYS A 76 1.63 -2.99 5.45
C CYS A 76 3.04 -3.59 5.54
N GLY A 77 3.23 -4.84 5.07
CA GLY A 77 4.51 -5.54 5.14
C GLY A 77 5.07 -5.54 6.56
N ASN A 78 6.33 -5.13 6.70
CA ASN A 78 6.98 -5.03 8.00
C ASN A 78 6.46 -3.87 8.90
N GLY A 79 5.50 -3.06 8.46
CA GLY A 79 4.84 -2.00 9.25
C GLY A 79 5.63 -0.69 9.40
N SER A 80 6.70 -0.47 8.64
CA SER A 80 7.58 0.71 8.77
C SER A 80 6.83 2.04 8.64
N LEU A 81 5.92 2.17 7.65
CA LEU A 81 5.13 3.38 7.42
C LEU A 81 4.30 3.77 8.65
N LEU A 82 3.63 2.81 9.27
CA LEU A 82 2.81 3.05 10.46
C LEU A 82 3.66 3.39 11.68
N ARG A 83 4.84 2.80 11.84
CA ARG A 83 5.78 3.19 12.90
C ARG A 83 6.26 4.64 12.73
N ALA A 84 6.53 5.06 11.49
CA ALA A 84 6.90 6.44 11.20
C ALA A 84 5.73 7.42 11.47
N LEU A 85 4.50 7.07 11.12
CA LEU A 85 3.30 7.86 11.47
C LEU A 85 3.07 7.92 12.99
N ARG A 86 3.31 6.82 13.71
CA ARG A 86 3.27 6.81 15.19
C ARG A 86 4.24 7.83 15.79
N GLN A 87 5.46 7.93 15.26
CA GLN A 87 6.44 8.94 15.69
C GLN A 87 6.00 10.38 15.39
N LYS A 88 5.08 10.57 14.44
CA LYS A 88 4.42 11.87 14.15
C LYS A 88 3.19 12.14 15.03
N GLY A 89 2.90 11.27 15.99
CA GLY A 89 1.84 11.44 17.00
C GLY A 89 0.49 10.87 16.61
N TYR A 90 0.36 10.15 15.48
CA TYR A 90 -0.90 9.49 15.11
C TYR A 90 -1.25 8.38 16.09
N SER A 91 -2.48 8.38 16.62
CA SER A 91 -2.88 7.50 17.72
C SER A 91 -3.76 6.31 17.32
N TYR A 92 -4.34 6.30 16.12
CA TYR A 92 -5.19 5.22 15.62
C TYR A 92 -4.66 4.68 14.30
N LEU A 93 -3.75 3.71 14.40
CA LEU A 93 -3.01 3.14 13.28
C LEU A 93 -3.35 1.65 13.14
N CYS A 94 -3.71 1.23 11.93
CA CYS A 94 -3.95 -0.16 11.59
C CYS A 94 -3.13 -0.56 10.36
N GLY A 95 -2.51 -1.75 10.39
CA GLY A 95 -1.83 -2.33 9.24
C GLY A 95 -2.46 -3.66 8.88
N VAL A 96 -2.65 -3.92 7.60
CA VAL A 96 -3.16 -5.21 7.13
C VAL A 96 -2.26 -5.78 6.05
N ASP A 97 -1.99 -7.07 6.17
CA ASP A 97 -1.26 -7.85 5.17
C ASP A 97 -1.86 -9.25 5.12
N TYR A 98 -1.81 -9.96 3.99
CA TYR A 98 -2.31 -11.33 3.96
C TYR A 98 -1.28 -12.33 4.52
N SER A 99 0.00 -11.95 4.61
CA SER A 99 1.04 -12.80 5.19
C SER A 99 1.03 -12.66 6.72
N GLU A 100 0.84 -13.79 7.39
CA GLU A 100 0.90 -13.87 8.85
C GLU A 100 2.32 -13.50 9.35
N GLU A 101 3.34 -13.87 8.58
CA GLU A 101 4.75 -13.59 8.87
C GLU A 101 5.05 -12.09 8.78
N ALA A 102 4.49 -11.40 7.77
CA ALA A 102 4.60 -9.94 7.65
C ALA A 102 3.98 -9.25 8.88
N VAL A 103 2.79 -9.67 9.27
CA VAL A 103 2.07 -9.14 10.44
C VAL A 103 2.84 -9.42 11.73
N LEU A 104 3.40 -10.62 11.89
CA LEU A 104 4.21 -10.99 13.05
C LEU A 104 5.51 -10.17 13.11
N LEU A 105 6.21 -10.01 11.99
CA LEU A 105 7.38 -9.16 11.88
C LEU A 105 7.05 -7.71 12.26
N ALA A 106 5.96 -7.16 11.73
CA ALA A 106 5.51 -5.81 12.02
C ALA A 106 5.21 -5.58 13.50
N ARG A 107 4.57 -6.55 14.16
CA ARG A 107 4.33 -6.53 15.62
C ARG A 107 5.64 -6.51 16.40
N LYS A 108 6.55 -7.45 16.12
CA LYS A 108 7.85 -7.55 16.80
C LYS A 108 8.71 -6.29 16.63
N LEU A 109 8.76 -5.73 15.42
CA LEU A 109 9.46 -4.47 15.15
C LEU A 109 8.85 -3.29 15.92
N THR A 110 7.53 -3.28 16.05
CA THR A 110 6.80 -2.23 16.77
C THR A 110 7.03 -2.31 18.28
N GLU A 111 7.08 -3.52 18.84
CA GLU A 111 7.37 -3.79 20.26
C GLU A 111 8.82 -3.46 20.64
N LYS A 112 9.78 -3.72 19.75
CA LYS A 112 11.20 -3.36 19.96
C LYS A 112 11.41 -1.85 20.07
N GLN A 113 10.55 -1.05 19.45
CA GLN A 113 10.61 0.41 19.56
C GLN A 113 9.98 0.90 20.86
N CYS A 114 10.83 1.26 21.84
CA CYS A 114 10.39 2.03 23.00
C CYS A 114 9.80 3.37 22.52
N THR A 115 8.55 3.66 22.84
CA THR A 115 7.95 4.97 22.59
C THR A 115 7.47 5.58 23.90
N GLU A 116 7.72 6.87 24.07
CA GLU A 116 7.30 7.63 25.26
C GLU A 116 5.77 7.68 25.40
N ASN A 117 5.04 7.51 24.28
CA ASN A 117 3.61 7.79 24.19
C ASN A 117 2.70 6.53 24.23
N ASN A 118 3.26 5.33 24.40
CA ASN A 118 2.55 4.03 24.46
C ASN A 118 1.45 3.84 23.38
N ILE A 119 1.64 4.43 22.20
CA ILE A 119 0.70 4.32 21.08
C ILE A 119 0.84 2.92 20.48
N GLN A 120 -0.25 2.18 20.52
CA GLN A 120 -0.36 0.85 19.94
C GLN A 120 -0.69 0.94 18.44
N ILE A 121 -0.13 0.03 17.64
CA ILE A 121 -0.48 -0.14 16.23
C ILE A 121 -1.16 -1.50 16.09
N ASP A 122 -2.33 -1.53 15.46
CA ASP A 122 -3.12 -2.75 15.27
C ASP A 122 -2.78 -3.42 13.93
N PHE A 123 -2.00 -4.50 13.96
CA PHE A 123 -1.65 -5.27 12.75
C PHE A 123 -2.55 -6.50 12.61
N ARG A 124 -3.15 -6.74 11.44
CA ARG A 124 -4.06 -7.88 11.23
C ARG A 124 -3.71 -8.64 9.95
N ALA A 125 -3.76 -9.96 10.02
CA ALA A 125 -3.77 -10.78 8.83
C ALA A 125 -5.12 -10.65 8.13
N ALA A 126 -5.12 -10.16 6.88
CA ALA A 126 -6.33 -9.98 6.10
C ALA A 126 -6.06 -10.05 4.60
N ASP A 127 -6.90 -10.79 3.88
CA ASP A 127 -6.89 -10.80 2.42
C ASP A 127 -7.70 -9.62 1.87
N LEU A 128 -7.00 -8.64 1.30
CA LEU A 128 -7.56 -7.45 0.67
C LEU A 128 -8.35 -7.75 -0.62
N LEU A 129 -8.31 -8.98 -1.12
CA LEU A 129 -9.10 -9.45 -2.25
C LEU A 129 -10.36 -10.21 -1.81
N SER A 130 -10.53 -10.50 -0.51
CA SER A 130 -11.74 -11.15 0.00
C SER A 130 -12.93 -10.18 -0.03
N GLU A 131 -14.06 -10.62 -0.59
CA GLU A 131 -15.30 -9.82 -0.66
C GLU A 131 -15.99 -9.70 0.71
N THR A 132 -15.70 -10.65 1.62
CA THR A 132 -16.27 -10.69 2.96
C THR A 132 -15.40 -9.99 4.01
N VAL A 133 -14.20 -9.52 3.64
CA VAL A 133 -13.30 -8.83 4.57
C VAL A 133 -13.99 -7.60 5.17
N ASN A 134 -13.89 -7.43 6.48
CA ASN A 134 -14.42 -6.26 7.19
C ASN A 134 -13.33 -5.68 8.08
N LEU A 135 -12.72 -4.59 7.62
CA LEU A 135 -11.63 -3.93 8.31
C LEU A 135 -12.11 -2.83 9.27
N GLY A 136 -13.37 -2.39 9.11
CA GLY A 136 -13.93 -1.22 9.76
C GLY A 136 -13.91 0.02 8.85
N LYS A 137 -14.10 1.20 9.45
CA LYS A 137 -14.17 2.48 8.74
C LYS A 137 -13.03 3.42 9.17
N PHE A 138 -12.29 3.92 8.19
CA PHE A 138 -11.09 4.73 8.37
C PHE A 138 -11.20 6.09 7.69
N ASP A 139 -10.49 7.07 8.25
CA ASP A 139 -10.40 8.43 7.71
C ASP A 139 -9.43 8.47 6.51
N ALA A 140 -8.41 7.61 6.49
CA ALA A 140 -7.65 7.36 5.28
C ALA A 140 -7.18 5.91 5.14
N VAL A 141 -7.10 5.47 3.88
CA VAL A 141 -6.44 4.25 3.42
C VAL A 141 -5.14 4.65 2.72
N LEU A 142 -4.03 4.05 3.13
CA LEU A 142 -2.70 4.25 2.57
C LEU A 142 -2.32 3.01 1.75
N ASP A 143 -1.73 3.22 0.58
CA ASP A 143 -1.09 2.18 -0.22
C ASP A 143 0.31 2.66 -0.63
N LYS A 144 1.31 1.85 -0.31
CA LYS A 144 2.69 2.05 -0.75
C LYS A 144 3.25 0.77 -1.37
N GLY A 145 2.72 0.40 -2.54
CA GLY A 145 3.23 -0.65 -3.41
C GLY A 145 2.38 -1.90 -3.51
N THR A 146 1.23 -1.91 -2.85
CA THR A 146 0.32 -3.05 -2.85
C THR A 146 -0.43 -3.13 -4.17
N TRP A 147 -0.93 -1.98 -4.68
CA TRP A 147 -1.49 -1.90 -6.03
C TRP A 147 -0.48 -2.34 -7.10
N ASP A 148 0.78 -1.92 -6.97
CA ASP A 148 1.86 -2.32 -7.89
C ASP A 148 2.05 -3.84 -7.90
N ALA A 149 2.16 -4.47 -6.73
CA ALA A 149 2.33 -5.92 -6.62
C ALA A 149 1.13 -6.68 -7.21
N LEU A 150 -0.10 -6.24 -6.93
CA LEU A 150 -1.32 -6.84 -7.47
C LEU A 150 -1.43 -6.71 -8.99
N SER A 151 -0.90 -5.60 -9.54
CA SER A 151 -0.94 -5.30 -10.97
C SER A 151 -0.05 -6.20 -11.82
N LEU A 152 0.94 -6.87 -11.21
CA LEU A 152 1.85 -7.78 -11.92
C LEU A 152 1.21 -9.14 -12.24
N SER A 153 0.01 -9.42 -11.71
CA SER A 153 -0.66 -10.71 -11.88
C SER A 153 -1.34 -10.85 -13.25
N VAL A 154 -1.38 -12.08 -13.78
CA VAL A 154 -2.10 -12.41 -15.02
C VAL A 154 -3.61 -12.13 -14.90
N ASP A 155 -4.18 -12.36 -13.72
CA ASP A 155 -5.58 -12.11 -13.38
C ASP A 155 -5.82 -10.71 -12.76
N ARG A 156 -4.88 -9.77 -12.94
CA ARG A 156 -4.91 -8.42 -12.32
C ARG A 156 -6.26 -7.73 -12.41
N LYS A 157 -6.98 -7.82 -13.55
CA LYS A 157 -8.30 -7.17 -13.71
C LYS A 157 -9.30 -7.57 -12.62
N CYS A 158 -9.31 -8.85 -12.21
CA CYS A 158 -10.19 -9.33 -11.16
C CYS A 158 -9.71 -8.85 -9.77
N ARG A 159 -8.40 -9.00 -9.50
CA ARG A 159 -7.78 -8.63 -8.22
C ARG A 159 -7.90 -7.14 -7.93
N LEU A 160 -7.56 -6.29 -8.89
CA LEU A 160 -7.63 -4.83 -8.79
C LEU A 160 -9.06 -4.33 -8.57
N ARG A 161 -10.07 -4.97 -9.20
CA ARG A 161 -11.48 -4.65 -8.95
C ARG A 161 -11.87 -4.92 -7.49
N LYS A 162 -11.51 -6.09 -6.96
CA LYS A 162 -11.80 -6.48 -5.57
C LYS A 162 -11.08 -5.57 -4.57
N TYR A 163 -9.83 -5.26 -4.85
CA TYR A 163 -9.03 -4.33 -4.07
C TYR A 163 -9.65 -2.93 -4.01
N LYS A 164 -10.03 -2.36 -5.17
CA LYS A 164 -10.71 -1.05 -5.26
C LYS A 164 -12.04 -1.04 -4.49
N ALA A 165 -12.83 -2.11 -4.60
CA ALA A 165 -14.07 -2.25 -3.83
C ALA A 165 -13.81 -2.26 -2.32
N ASN A 166 -12.74 -2.93 -1.86
CA ASN A 166 -12.37 -2.96 -0.45
C ASN A 166 -11.78 -1.65 0.08
N ILE A 167 -11.11 -0.85 -0.75
CA ILE A 167 -10.75 0.54 -0.41
C ILE A 167 -12.02 1.34 -0.12
N CYS A 168 -12.98 1.31 -1.05
CA CYS A 168 -14.26 2.00 -0.94
C CYS A 168 -15.07 1.56 0.30
N LYS A 169 -15.10 0.26 0.57
CA LYS A 169 -15.75 -0.32 1.76
C LYS A 169 -15.07 0.11 3.06
N THR A 170 -13.76 0.33 3.05
CA THR A 170 -12.97 0.69 4.24
C THR A 170 -12.99 2.18 4.54
N LEU A 171 -13.15 3.04 3.53
CA LEU A 171 -13.21 4.49 3.73
C LEU A 171 -14.54 4.95 4.36
N LYS A 172 -14.44 5.94 5.25
CA LYS A 172 -15.58 6.79 5.62
C LYS A 172 -15.95 7.73 4.45
N PRO A 173 -17.19 8.25 4.41
CA PRO A 173 -17.50 9.39 3.54
C PRO A 173 -16.50 10.53 3.76
N CYS A 174 -16.05 11.19 2.69
CA CYS A 174 -15.00 12.21 2.69
C CYS A 174 -13.60 11.72 3.11
N GLY A 175 -13.40 10.43 3.39
CA GLY A 175 -12.10 9.85 3.70
C GLY A 175 -11.15 9.84 2.51
N LEU A 176 -9.84 9.77 2.78
CA LEU A 176 -8.81 9.88 1.75
C LEU A 176 -8.21 8.52 1.39
N PHE A 177 -8.09 8.23 0.10
CA PHE A 177 -7.21 7.18 -0.40
C PHE A 177 -5.92 7.82 -0.89
N ILE A 178 -4.79 7.44 -0.30
CA ILE A 178 -3.48 7.97 -0.67
C ILE A 178 -2.61 6.81 -1.15
N ILE A 179 -2.26 6.83 -2.43
CA ILE A 179 -1.49 5.77 -3.08
C ILE A 179 -0.15 6.30 -3.56
N CYS A 180 0.91 5.54 -3.34
CA CYS A 180 2.24 5.76 -3.88
C CYS A 180 2.68 4.54 -4.71
N SER A 181 2.95 4.74 -5.99
CA SER A 181 3.27 3.69 -6.97
C SER A 181 4.57 4.01 -7.72
N CYS A 182 5.34 2.97 -8.07
CA CYS A 182 6.51 3.09 -8.95
C CYS A 182 6.24 2.57 -10.38
N ASN A 183 5.15 1.84 -10.59
CA ASN A 183 4.80 1.26 -11.90
C ASN A 183 3.80 2.12 -12.68
N TYR A 184 3.14 3.08 -12.04
CA TYR A 184 2.12 3.90 -12.67
C TYR A 184 2.44 5.39 -12.59
N VAL A 185 2.15 6.10 -13.68
CA VAL A 185 2.15 7.57 -13.68
C VAL A 185 0.81 8.12 -13.18
N ARG A 186 0.74 9.42 -12.92
CA ARG A 186 -0.44 10.07 -12.33
C ARG A 186 -1.71 9.82 -13.15
N ASP A 187 -1.65 10.03 -14.46
CA ASP A 187 -2.82 9.89 -15.33
C ASP A 187 -3.35 8.44 -15.35
N GLU A 188 -2.46 7.45 -15.29
CA GLU A 188 -2.86 6.04 -15.23
C GLU A 188 -3.53 5.71 -13.89
N LEU A 189 -2.98 6.16 -12.76
CA LEU A 189 -3.61 5.97 -11.45
C LEU A 189 -4.97 6.68 -11.39
N GLU A 190 -5.07 7.90 -11.94
CA GLU A 190 -6.33 8.63 -12.03
C GLU A 190 -7.38 7.85 -12.83
N GLU A 191 -7.00 7.27 -13.97
CA GLU A 191 -7.88 6.42 -14.78
C GLU A 191 -8.31 5.14 -14.02
N GLN A 192 -7.40 4.50 -13.28
CA GLN A 192 -7.72 3.29 -12.51
C GLN A 192 -8.73 3.55 -11.39
N PHE A 193 -8.61 4.68 -10.69
CA PHE A 193 -9.32 4.91 -9.44
C PHE A 193 -10.50 5.87 -9.54
N SER A 194 -10.52 6.83 -10.48
CA SER A 194 -11.63 7.76 -10.62
C SER A 194 -12.94 7.04 -10.95
N CYS A 195 -13.96 7.23 -10.13
CA CYS A 195 -15.31 6.72 -10.33
C CYS A 195 -16.31 7.51 -9.47
N GLU A 196 -17.59 7.13 -9.50
CA GLU A 196 -18.63 7.76 -8.66
C GLU A 196 -18.31 7.75 -7.17
N GLU A 197 -17.48 6.80 -6.74
CA GLU A 197 -17.11 6.50 -5.37
C GLU A 197 -15.79 7.16 -4.92
N LEU A 198 -14.89 7.49 -5.85
CA LEU A 198 -13.58 8.05 -5.57
C LEU A 198 -13.29 9.17 -6.57
N ARG A 199 -13.11 10.37 -6.05
CA ARG A 199 -12.78 11.56 -6.84
C ARG A 199 -11.31 11.91 -6.65
N PHE A 200 -10.58 12.13 -7.75
CA PHE A 200 -9.23 12.68 -7.69
C PHE A 200 -9.22 14.03 -6.95
N LEU A 201 -8.31 14.18 -5.99
CA LEU A 201 -8.16 15.37 -5.18
C LEU A 201 -6.90 16.14 -5.58
N GLU A 202 -5.73 15.50 -5.47
CA GLU A 202 -4.45 16.11 -5.78
C GLU A 202 -3.34 15.08 -6.00
N GLU A 203 -2.25 15.53 -6.64
CA GLU A 203 -0.98 14.81 -6.68
C GLU A 203 -0.10 15.29 -5.52
N VAL A 204 0.49 14.36 -4.77
CA VAL A 204 1.40 14.68 -3.67
C VAL A 204 2.68 15.28 -4.25
N PRO A 205 3.06 16.52 -3.90
CA PRO A 205 4.21 17.18 -4.54
C PRO A 205 5.51 16.41 -4.36
N SER A 206 6.11 15.95 -5.45
CA SER A 206 7.44 15.35 -5.45
C SER A 206 8.51 16.44 -5.38
N LYS A 207 9.26 16.50 -4.27
CA LYS A 207 10.40 17.45 -4.15
C LYS A 207 11.65 17.01 -4.92
N ASN A 208 11.73 15.74 -5.30
CA ASN A 208 12.86 15.13 -5.99
C ASN A 208 12.53 14.87 -7.45
N ILE A 209 12.24 15.94 -8.16
CA ILE A 209 12.16 15.94 -9.62
C ILE A 209 13.59 15.85 -10.16
N PHE A 210 13.98 14.70 -10.67
CA PHE A 210 15.19 14.61 -11.50
C PHE A 210 14.88 15.28 -12.83
N GLN A 211 15.62 16.32 -13.21
CA GLN A 211 15.54 16.90 -14.55
C GLN A 211 16.68 16.36 -15.41
N TYR A 212 16.33 15.57 -16.42
CA TYR A 212 17.26 15.19 -17.49
C TYR A 212 16.61 15.51 -18.83
N GLY A 213 17.26 16.31 -19.68
CA GLY A 213 16.74 16.69 -21.00
C GLY A 213 15.41 17.46 -20.99
N GLY A 214 15.06 18.15 -19.90
CA GLY A 214 13.79 18.89 -19.77
C GLY A 214 12.60 18.08 -19.27
N GLN A 215 12.75 16.76 -19.08
CA GLN A 215 11.73 15.90 -18.49
C GLN A 215 11.95 15.76 -16.98
N LYS A 216 10.86 15.82 -16.21
CA LYS A 216 10.82 15.68 -14.76
C LYS A 216 10.53 14.22 -14.40
N GLY A 217 11.50 13.49 -13.86
CA GLY A 217 11.33 12.11 -13.40
C GLY A 217 11.23 12.03 -11.88
N SER A 218 10.17 11.39 -11.37
CA SER A 218 10.08 10.91 -9.99
C SER A 218 10.19 9.39 -10.02
N THR A 219 10.88 8.78 -9.05
CA THR A 219 10.94 7.31 -8.91
C THR A 219 9.63 6.70 -8.41
N THR A 220 8.72 7.54 -7.92
CA THR A 220 7.42 7.16 -7.37
C THR A 220 6.41 8.28 -7.63
N THR A 221 5.21 7.91 -8.07
CA THR A 221 4.04 8.78 -8.22
C THR A 221 3.16 8.60 -7.00
N CYS A 222 2.80 9.67 -6.31
CA CYS A 222 1.88 9.61 -5.18
C CYS A 222 0.68 10.52 -5.43
N ILE A 223 -0.55 9.99 -5.36
CA ILE A 223 -1.78 10.76 -5.59
C ILE A 223 -2.84 10.46 -4.55
N VAL A 224 -3.82 11.36 -4.46
CA VAL A 224 -4.84 11.38 -3.42
C VAL A 224 -6.21 11.42 -4.07
N PHE A 225 -7.08 10.53 -3.61
CA PHE A 225 -8.51 10.53 -3.93
C PHE A 225 -9.31 10.80 -2.66
N GLN A 226 -10.47 11.44 -2.81
CA GLN A 226 -11.45 11.58 -1.75
C GLN A 226 -12.65 10.68 -2.03
N ARG A 227 -13.10 9.95 -1.01
CA ARG A 227 -14.34 9.20 -1.02
C ARG A 227 -15.53 10.16 -1.07
N THR A 228 -16.40 9.94 -2.05
CA THR A 228 -17.68 10.67 -2.17
C THR A 228 -18.70 10.19 -1.14
#